data_AF-A0A075AV70-F1
#
_entry.id   AF-A0A075AV70-F1
#
_cell.length_a   1.000
_cell.length_b   1.000
_cell.length_c   1.000
_cell.angle_alpha   90.00
_cell.angle_beta   90.00
_cell.angle_gamma   90.00
#
_symmetry.space_group_name_H-M   'P 1'
#
loop_
_entity.id
_entity.type
_entity.pdbx_description
1 polymer ?
#
loop_
_entity_poly.entity_id
_entity_poly.type
_entity_poly.pdbx_seq_one_letter_code
_entity_poly.pdbx_strand_id
1 'polypeptide(L)'
;MAIVLEFGKPDLVITVTYTPAWPEIKNNLMLNKTAQDRPDIGALVFNQKLQLIIQDLTKNNMFGKVIAFMYVSVTVPHAHILHTLDESSKPCDPIDFDKLVTAFQGNPTGVV
;
A
#
# COMPACT_ATOMS: atom_id res chain seq x y z
N MET A 1 1.47 8.76 17.80
CA MET A 1 0.48 8.36 16.78
C MET A 1 -0.86 9.01 17.10
N ALA A 2 -1.17 10.15 16.47
CA ALA A 2 -2.39 10.91 16.77
C ALA A 2 -3.67 10.19 16.33
N ILE A 3 -3.64 9.49 15.18
CA ILE A 3 -4.82 8.79 14.64
C ILE A 3 -5.35 7.70 15.60
N VAL A 4 -4.46 6.99 16.30
CA VAL A 4 -4.86 5.88 17.19
C VAL A 4 -5.47 6.43 18.48
N LEU A 5 -5.04 7.63 18.88
CA LEU A 5 -5.61 8.33 20.03
C LEU A 5 -6.97 8.97 19.68
N GLU A 6 -7.16 9.42 18.44
CA GLU A 6 -8.36 10.14 18.02
C GLU A 6 -9.47 9.22 17.48
N PHE A 7 -9.11 8.20 16.70
CA PHE A 7 -10.05 7.28 16.04
C PHE A 7 -9.99 5.85 16.59
N GLY A 8 -9.11 5.60 17.57
CA GLY A 8 -8.96 4.27 18.17
C GLY A 8 -8.12 3.31 17.32
N LYS A 9 -8.35 2.01 17.50
CA LYS A 9 -7.61 0.96 16.80
C LYS A 9 -7.94 0.99 15.30
N PRO A 10 -6.93 0.95 14.40
CA PRO A 10 -7.19 0.85 12.97
C PRO A 10 -7.88 -0.48 12.62
N ASP A 11 -8.82 -0.42 11.68
CA ASP A 11 -9.59 -1.59 11.22
C ASP A 11 -8.74 -2.45 10.25
N LEU A 12 -7.92 -1.81 9.40
CA LEU A 12 -7.03 -2.49 8.46
C LEU A 12 -5.59 -2.00 8.59
N VAL A 13 -4.65 -2.93 8.48
CA VAL A 13 -3.21 -2.66 8.41
C VAL A 13 -2.67 -3.27 7.12
N ILE A 14 -2.25 -2.41 6.20
CA ILE A 14 -1.72 -2.81 4.91
C ILE A 14 -0.21 -2.63 4.96
N THR A 15 0.51 -3.69 4.59
CA THR A 15 1.97 -3.64 4.49
C THR A 15 2.35 -3.65 3.02
N VAL A 16 3.01 -2.58 2.57
CA VAL A 16 3.57 -2.49 1.22
C VAL A 16 5.06 -2.74 1.31
N THR A 17 5.51 -3.81 0.63
CA THR A 17 6.91 -4.21 0.59
C THR A 17 7.49 -4.01 -0.81
N TYR A 18 8.62 -3.34 -0.89
CA TYR A 18 9.41 -3.17 -2.11
C TYR A 18 9.90 -4.52 -2.62
N THR A 19 9.71 -4.72 -3.92
CA THR A 19 10.15 -5.93 -4.61
C THR A 19 11.13 -5.54 -5.72
N PRO A 20 12.41 -5.95 -5.65
CA PRO A 20 13.42 -5.59 -6.65
C PRO A 20 13.16 -6.22 -8.03
N ALA A 21 12.23 -7.17 -8.12
CA ALA A 21 11.84 -7.82 -9.37
C ALA A 21 10.83 -7.00 -10.21
N TRP A 22 10.34 -5.86 -9.72
CA TRP A 22 9.37 -5.04 -10.43
C TRP A 22 9.92 -4.56 -11.80
N PRO A 23 9.10 -4.63 -12.86
CA PRO A 23 9.52 -4.28 -14.21
C PRO A 23 9.94 -2.81 -14.32
N GLU A 24 9.32 -1.91 -13.56
CA GLU A 24 9.68 -0.48 -13.54
C GLU A 24 11.10 -0.25 -13.04
N ILE A 25 11.57 -1.08 -12.09
CA ILE A 25 12.96 -1.03 -11.63
C ILE A 25 13.87 -1.57 -12.72
N LYS A 26 13.54 -2.74 -13.29
CA LYS A 26 14.34 -3.38 -14.35
C LYS A 26 14.49 -2.50 -15.59
N ASN A 27 13.43 -1.84 -16.01
CA ASN A 27 13.42 -0.97 -17.19
C ASN A 27 14.25 0.31 -17.02
N ASN A 28 14.44 0.76 -15.77
CA ASN A 28 15.26 1.94 -15.46
C ASN A 28 16.70 1.60 -15.07
N LEU A 29 17.06 0.31 -14.99
CA LEU A 29 18.43 -0.13 -14.76
C LEU A 29 19.22 -0.13 -16.08
N MET A 30 20.46 0.36 -16.03
CA MET A 30 21.39 0.23 -17.16
C MET A 30 21.85 -1.22 -17.32
N LEU A 31 22.31 -1.59 -18.52
CA LEU A 31 22.93 -2.88 -18.78
C LEU A 31 24.01 -3.17 -17.73
N ASN A 32 23.94 -4.34 -17.08
CA ASN A 32 24.85 -4.82 -16.02
C ASN A 32 24.75 -4.12 -14.64
N LYS A 33 23.71 -3.33 -14.36
CA LYS A 33 23.43 -2.83 -13.00
C LYS A 33 22.30 -3.63 -12.35
N THR A 34 22.44 -3.94 -11.06
CA THR A 34 21.38 -4.57 -10.26
C THR A 34 20.57 -3.53 -9.49
N ALA A 35 19.38 -3.91 -9.01
CA ALA A 35 18.57 -3.05 -8.16
C ALA A 35 19.27 -2.63 -6.85
N GLN A 36 20.25 -3.41 -6.38
CA GLN A 36 21.08 -3.07 -5.23
C GLN A 36 22.09 -1.95 -5.55
N ASP A 37 22.54 -1.85 -6.81
CA ASP A 37 23.51 -0.82 -7.24
C ASP A 37 22.88 0.56 -7.40
N ARG A 38 21.54 0.64 -7.47
CA ARG A 38 20.76 1.86 -7.65
C ARG A 38 19.55 1.89 -6.71
N PRO A 39 19.78 1.96 -5.39
CA PRO A 39 18.71 2.00 -4.39
C PRO A 39 17.82 3.23 -4.54
N ASP A 40 18.32 4.30 -5.18
CA ASP A 40 17.57 5.51 -5.53
C ASP A 40 16.40 5.23 -6.50
N ILE A 41 16.62 4.38 -7.51
CA ILE A 41 15.56 3.99 -8.46
C ILE A 41 14.51 3.15 -7.73
N GLY A 42 14.96 2.20 -6.89
CA GLY A 42 14.06 1.36 -6.12
C GLY A 42 13.18 2.16 -5.16
N ALA A 43 13.77 3.14 -4.47
CA ALA A 43 13.05 4.06 -3.59
C ALA A 43 12.03 4.92 -4.36
N LEU A 44 12.38 5.40 -5.55
CA LEU A 44 11.49 6.20 -6.40
C LEU A 44 10.27 5.38 -6.84
N VAL A 45 10.49 4.18 -7.40
CA VAL A 45 9.42 3.28 -7.84
C VAL A 45 8.54 2.89 -6.65
N PHE A 46 9.14 2.58 -5.50
CA PHE A 46 8.40 2.27 -4.28
C PHE A 46 7.51 3.43 -3.85
N ASN A 47 8.04 4.65 -3.79
CA ASN A 47 7.26 5.83 -3.42
C ASN A 47 6.12 6.10 -4.42
N GLN A 48 6.37 5.94 -5.72
CA GLN A 48 5.32 6.09 -6.75
C GLN A 48 4.19 5.07 -6.56
N LYS A 49 4.52 3.79 -6.39
CA LYS A 49 3.52 2.75 -6.12
C LYS A 49 2.78 2.97 -4.81
N LEU A 50 3.49 3.39 -3.76
CA LEU A 50 2.88 3.70 -2.47
C LEU A 50 1.85 4.83 -2.60
N GLN A 51 2.16 5.89 -3.37
CA GLN A 51 1.21 6.98 -3.62
C GLN A 51 -0.02 6.52 -4.41
N LEU A 52 0.16 5.66 -5.42
CA LEU A 52 -0.96 5.07 -6.16
C LEU A 52 -1.86 4.22 -5.26
N ILE A 53 -1.26 3.37 -4.42
CA ILE A 53 -1.99 2.56 -3.44
C ILE A 53 -2.78 3.48 -2.49
N ILE A 54 -2.16 4.52 -1.92
CA ILE A 54 -2.87 5.47 -1.05
C ILE A 54 -4.04 6.15 -1.78
N GLN A 55 -3.87 6.50 -3.05
CA GLN A 55 -4.94 7.09 -3.86
C GLN A 55 -6.08 6.09 -4.12
N ASP A 56 -5.78 4.84 -4.45
CA ASP A 56 -6.81 3.81 -4.66
C ASP A 56 -7.60 3.53 -3.37
N LEU A 57 -6.90 3.50 -2.24
CA LEU A 57 -7.53 3.25 -0.94
C LEU A 57 -8.44 4.41 -0.50
N THR A 58 -8.04 5.65 -0.77
CA THR A 58 -8.74 6.84 -0.27
C THR A 58 -9.76 7.44 -1.26
N LYS A 59 -9.44 7.46 -2.56
CA LYS A 59 -10.30 8.06 -3.60
C LYS A 59 -11.19 7.04 -4.26
N ASN A 60 -10.65 5.87 -4.57
CA ASN A 60 -11.39 4.81 -5.24
C ASN A 60 -12.15 3.92 -4.25
N ASN A 61 -12.05 4.20 -2.94
CA ASN A 61 -12.74 3.49 -1.86
C ASN A 61 -12.60 1.97 -2.00
N MET A 62 -11.39 1.50 -2.35
CA MET A 62 -11.15 0.10 -2.68
C MET A 62 -11.57 -0.87 -1.57
N PHE A 63 -11.47 -0.44 -0.31
CA PHE A 63 -11.95 -1.20 0.86
C PHE A 63 -13.18 -0.57 1.52
N GLY A 64 -13.92 0.24 0.77
CA GLY A 64 -15.01 1.06 1.28
C GLY A 64 -14.54 2.45 1.74
N LYS A 65 -15.42 3.15 2.46
CA LYS A 65 -15.22 4.56 2.80
C LYS A 65 -14.22 4.71 3.94
N VAL A 66 -13.12 5.40 3.67
CA VAL A 66 -12.06 5.68 4.65
C VAL A 66 -12.37 6.97 5.41
N ILE A 67 -12.43 6.90 6.74
CA ILE A 67 -12.65 8.09 7.59
C ILE A 67 -11.33 8.73 8.01
N ALA A 68 -10.29 7.92 8.20
CA ALA A 68 -8.97 8.38 8.56
C ALA A 68 -7.92 7.36 8.11
N PHE A 69 -6.77 7.84 7.64
CA PHE A 69 -5.62 6.97 7.34
C PHE A 69 -4.33 7.66 7.77
N MET A 70 -3.32 6.84 8.09
CA MET A 70 -1.95 7.30 8.21
C MET A 70 -1.03 6.23 7.65
N TYR A 71 0.13 6.62 7.13
CA TYR A 71 1.18 5.68 6.79
C TYR A 71 2.49 6.08 7.45
N VAL A 72 3.31 5.07 7.74
CA VAL A 72 4.68 5.27 8.19
C VAL A 72 5.57 4.47 7.26
N SER A 73 6.53 5.15 6.63
CA SER A 73 7.64 4.53 5.93
C SER A 73 8.91 4.80 6.74
N VAL A 74 9.41 3.77 7.43
CA VAL A 74 10.61 3.88 8.29
C VAL A 74 11.88 3.58 7.50
N THR A 75 11.77 2.71 6.49
CA THR A 75 12.87 2.27 5.65
C THR A 75 12.33 1.91 4.27
N VAL A 76 13.00 2.28 3.18
CA VAL A 76 12.83 1.57 1.91
C VAL A 76 13.42 0.18 2.17
N PRO A 77 12.58 -0.84 2.44
CA PRO A 77 11.59 -1.38 1.52
C PRO A 77 10.16 -1.52 2.08
N HIS A 78 9.80 -0.90 3.20
CA HIS A 78 8.54 -1.20 3.90
C HIS A 78 7.76 0.07 4.26
N ALA A 79 6.47 0.03 3.98
CA ALA A 79 5.50 1.00 4.47
C ALA A 79 4.34 0.27 5.12
N HIS A 80 3.96 0.71 6.31
CA HIS A 80 2.74 0.28 6.96
C HIS A 80 1.71 1.40 6.83
N ILE A 81 0.54 1.05 6.31
CA ILE A 81 -0.59 1.95 6.17
C ILE A 81 -1.70 1.49 7.10
N LEU A 82 -2.08 2.36 8.03
CA LEU A 82 -3.17 2.15 8.96
C LEU A 82 -4.42 2.83 8.42
N HIS A 83 -5.52 2.08 8.32
CA HIS A 83 -6.81 2.59 7.84
C HIS A 83 -7.88 2.42 8.91
N THR A 84 -8.67 3.46 9.07
CA THR A 84 -9.92 3.43 9.83
C THR A 84 -11.07 3.61 8.84
N LEU A 85 -11.97 2.64 8.81
CA LEU A 85 -13.11 2.59 7.91
C LEU A 85 -14.35 3.16 8.60
N ASP A 86 -15.25 3.72 7.79
CA ASP A 86 -16.61 4.06 8.21
C ASP A 86 -17.34 2.81 8.70
N GLU A 87 -18.19 2.92 9.74
CA GLU A 87 -18.90 1.77 10.31
C GLU A 87 -19.69 0.96 9.28
N SER A 88 -20.23 1.63 8.26
CA SER A 88 -20.96 0.98 7.17
C SER A 88 -20.10 0.12 6.24
N SER A 89 -18.79 0.35 6.23
CA SER A 89 -17.80 -0.31 5.36
C SER A 89 -16.93 -1.31 6.13
N LYS A 90 -17.17 -1.51 7.43
CA LYS A 90 -16.38 -2.45 8.23
C LYS A 90 -16.74 -3.89 7.86
N PRO A 91 -15.76 -4.76 7.61
CA PRO A 91 -16.02 -6.18 7.39
C PRO A 91 -16.50 -6.80 8.71
N CYS A 92 -17.77 -7.22 8.74
CA CYS A 92 -18.37 -7.89 9.89
C CYS A 92 -18.12 -9.41 9.87
N ASP A 93 -17.86 -9.96 8.69
CA ASP A 93 -17.73 -11.41 8.47
C ASP A 93 -16.38 -11.79 7.82
N PRO A 94 -15.86 -13.00 8.11
CA PRO A 94 -14.63 -13.50 7.49
C PRO A 94 -14.68 -13.52 5.96
N ILE A 95 -15.87 -13.73 5.38
CA ILE A 95 -16.08 -13.73 3.93
C ILE A 95 -15.85 -12.34 3.34
N ASP A 96 -16.28 -11.29 4.03
CA ASP A 96 -16.06 -9.92 3.56
C ASP A 96 -14.59 -9.53 3.69
N PHE A 97 -13.91 -9.99 4.75
CA PHE A 97 -12.47 -9.85 4.85
C PHE A 97 -11.72 -10.56 3.71
N ASP A 98 -12.12 -11.80 3.39
CA ASP A 98 -11.51 -12.57 2.29
C ASP A 98 -11.70 -11.89 0.93
N LYS A 99 -12.87 -11.29 0.66
CA LYS A 99 -13.10 -10.46 -0.53
C LYS A 99 -12.16 -9.25 -0.58
N LEU A 100 -11.94 -8.56 0.55
CA LEU A 100 -11.02 -7.41 0.61
C LEU A 100 -9.58 -7.86 0.34
N VAL A 101 -9.12 -8.95 0.97
CA VAL A 101 -7.77 -9.49 0.74
C VAL A 101 -7.59 -9.92 -0.72
N THR A 102 -8.58 -10.60 -1.29
CA THR A 102 -8.56 -11.04 -2.69
C THR A 102 -8.53 -9.85 -3.65
N ALA A 103 -9.30 -8.79 -3.38
CA ALA A 103 -9.28 -7.57 -4.19
C ALA A 103 -7.91 -6.88 -4.16
N PHE A 104 -7.24 -6.88 -3.00
CA PHE A 104 -5.89 -6.35 -2.86
C PHE A 104 -4.84 -7.16 -3.63
N GLN A 105 -4.89 -8.48 -3.51
CA GLN A 105 -3.97 -9.39 -4.20
C GLN A 105 -4.21 -9.41 -5.71
N GLY A 106 -5.46 -9.25 -6.15
CA GLY A 106 -5.86 -9.15 -7.55
C GLY A 106 -5.49 -7.81 -8.21
N ASN A 107 -5.18 -6.78 -7.42
CA ASN A 107 -4.69 -5.50 -7.89
C ASN A 107 -3.34 -5.11 -7.26
N PRO A 108 -2.25 -5.88 -7.49
CA PRO A 108 -0.98 -5.63 -6.83
C PRO A 108 -0.17 -4.53 -7.55
N THR A 109 -0.80 -3.48 -8.08
CA THR A 109 -0.27 -2.51 -9.06
C THR A 109 -0.09 -3.09 -10.47
N GLY A 110 -1.20 -3.44 -11.11
CA GLY A 110 -1.27 -3.62 -12.57
C GLY A 110 -1.47 -2.28 -13.27
N VAL A 111 -0.48 -1.38 -13.21
CA VAL A 111 -0.49 -0.20 -14.08
C VAL A 111 -0.06 -0.68 -15.46
N VAL A 112 -1.01 -0.75 -16.39
CA VAL A 112 -0.73 -0.79 -17.83
C VAL A 112 -0.22 0.58 -18.26
#